data_AF-A0A1I2UJ22-F1
#
_entry.id   AF-A0A1I2UJ22-F1
#
_cell.length_a   1.000
_cell.length_b   1.000
_cell.length_c   1.000
_cell.angle_alpha   90.00
_cell.angle_beta   90.00
_cell.angle_gamma   90.00
#
_symmetry.space_group_name_H-M   'P 1'
#
loop_
_entity.id
_entity.type
_entity.pdbx_description
1 polymer ?
#
loop_
_entity_poly.entity_id
_entity_poly.type
_entity_poly.pdbx_seq_one_letter_code
_entity_poly.pdbx_strand_id
1 'polypeptide(L)'
;MTVGGVDLHAVEAVDEPSGDGDHDVLRSQSQQVSEGLAIGNSAAQGELSLAVLLIIGFGLHNATEGFGIVAPLAAEGERPSWPTLLWPGLIGCGPTFLGTLIGQHLERHPVDRLLGLAAHSILYVVIELLAVARRTGLKTLTTRCIPLGLLLGFATDAVVTAAGA
;
A
#
# COMPACT_ATOMS: atom_id res chain seq x y z
N MET A 1 -21.24 9.50 18.15
CA MET A 1 -22.53 8.89 17.72
C MET A 1 -22.33 7.38 17.69
N THR A 2 -23.23 6.58 18.27
CA THR A 2 -23.08 5.11 18.30
C THR A 2 -24.01 4.50 17.26
N VAL A 3 -23.48 3.73 16.30
CA VAL A 3 -24.28 2.99 15.32
C VAL A 3 -23.99 1.51 15.52
N GLY A 4 -25.00 0.73 15.88
CA GLY A 4 -24.87 -0.73 16.02
C GLY A 4 -23.95 -1.20 17.16
N GLY A 5 -23.86 -0.44 18.26
CA GLY A 5 -23.05 -0.82 19.44
C GLY A 5 -21.54 -0.59 19.28
N VAL A 6 -21.10 -0.05 18.14
CA VAL A 6 -19.73 0.39 17.92
C VAL A 6 -19.67 1.89 18.20
N ASP A 7 -18.85 2.27 19.18
CA ASP A 7 -18.54 3.67 19.45
C ASP A 7 -17.65 4.21 18.33
N LEU A 8 -18.19 5.12 17.51
CA LEU A 8 -17.43 5.73 16.40
C LEU A 8 -16.18 6.48 16.91
N HIS A 9 -16.19 6.98 18.15
CA HIS A 9 -15.01 7.60 18.75
C HIS A 9 -13.87 6.61 19.02
N ALA A 10 -14.19 5.34 19.30
CA ALA A 10 -13.17 4.30 19.50
C ALA A 10 -12.55 3.83 18.17
N VAL A 11 -13.26 4.01 17.06
CA VAL A 11 -12.75 3.72 15.71
C VAL A 11 -11.89 4.88 15.20
N GLU A 12 -12.25 6.12 15.52
CA GLU A 12 -11.41 7.30 15.26
C GLU A 12 -10.13 7.31 16.12
N ALA A 13 -10.18 6.80 17.36
CA ALA A 13 -9.02 6.75 18.25
C ALA A 13 -7.87 5.81 17.82
N VAL A 14 -8.10 4.88 16.88
CA VAL A 14 -7.04 4.01 16.32
C VAL A 14 -6.26 4.71 15.20
N ASP A 15 -6.85 5.74 14.59
CA ASP A 15 -6.28 6.53 13.50
C ASP A 15 -5.82 7.93 13.99
N GLU A 16 -5.91 8.19 15.30
CA GLU A 16 -5.36 9.38 15.93
C GLU A 16 -3.82 9.35 15.79
N PRO A 17 -3.19 10.36 15.16
CA PRO A 17 -1.75 10.45 15.09
C PRO A 17 -1.18 10.40 16.51
N SER A 18 -0.12 9.62 16.70
CA SER A 18 0.36 9.20 18.02
C SER A 18 0.87 10.32 18.93
N GLY A 19 0.79 11.58 18.49
CA GLY A 19 1.35 12.75 19.15
C GLY A 19 2.87 12.82 19.10
N ASP A 20 3.54 11.71 18.73
CA ASP A 20 4.98 11.57 18.62
C ASP A 20 5.40 11.49 17.14
N GLY A 21 5.71 12.65 16.58
CA GLY A 21 5.99 12.81 15.14
C GLY A 21 7.16 11.95 14.62
N ASP A 22 8.09 11.55 15.48
CA ASP A 22 9.23 10.70 15.08
C ASP A 22 8.78 9.29 14.68
N HIS A 23 7.77 8.72 15.35
CA HIS A 23 7.27 7.38 15.03
C HIS A 23 6.48 7.34 13.73
N ASP A 24 5.72 8.41 13.44
CA ASP A 24 4.92 8.51 12.22
C ASP A 24 5.81 8.75 10.99
N VAL A 25 6.90 9.52 11.16
CA VAL A 25 7.94 9.66 10.13
C VAL A 25 8.63 8.32 9.86
N LEU A 26 9.07 7.60 10.90
CA LEU A 26 9.73 6.30 10.72
C LEU A 26 8.84 5.26 10.05
N ARG A 27 7.53 5.27 10.35
CA ARG A 27 6.53 4.40 9.68
C ARG A 27 6.42 4.71 8.19
N SER A 28 6.21 5.97 7.82
CA SER A 28 6.15 6.39 6.41
C SER A 28 7.43 6.02 5.65
N GLN A 29 8.59 6.20 6.27
CA GLN A 29 9.88 5.84 5.65
C GLN A 29 9.99 4.32 5.41
N SER A 30 9.59 3.49 6.38
CA SER A 30 9.60 2.03 6.21
C SER A 30 8.63 1.53 5.13
N GLN A 31 7.48 2.18 4.98
CA GLN A 31 6.50 1.90 3.93
C GLN A 31 7.08 2.21 2.55
N GLN A 32 7.59 3.43 2.36
CA GLN A 32 8.20 3.88 1.10
C GLN A 32 9.34 2.95 0.64
N VAL A 33 10.22 2.51 1.55
CA VAL A 33 11.27 1.53 1.24
C VAL A 33 10.68 0.21 0.73
N SER A 34 9.61 -0.27 1.37
CA SER A 34 8.96 -1.55 1.02
C SER A 34 8.24 -1.47 -0.33
N GLU A 35 7.58 -0.34 -0.62
CA GLU A 35 7.00 -0.03 -1.93
C GLU A 35 8.06 -0.06 -3.03
N GLY A 36 9.19 0.58 -2.77
CA GLY A 36 10.35 0.56 -3.64
C GLY A 36 10.85 -0.86 -3.89
N LEU A 37 11.04 -1.64 -2.83
CA LEU A 37 11.52 -3.01 -2.93
C LEU A 37 10.60 -3.89 -3.79
N ALA A 38 9.28 -3.71 -3.68
CA ALA A 38 8.30 -4.42 -4.49
C ALA A 38 8.36 -4.03 -5.98
N ILE A 39 8.53 -2.74 -6.29
CA ILE A 39 8.77 -2.25 -7.66
C ILE A 39 10.06 -2.87 -8.21
N GLY A 40 11.15 -2.78 -7.44
CA GLY A 40 12.46 -3.25 -7.82
C GLY A 40 12.49 -4.76 -8.07
N ASN A 41 11.90 -5.55 -7.17
CA ASN A 41 11.80 -6.99 -7.32
C ASN A 41 10.96 -7.34 -8.55
N SER A 42 9.81 -6.68 -8.77
CA SER A 42 9.01 -6.90 -9.99
C SER A 42 9.80 -6.57 -11.27
N ALA A 43 10.61 -5.51 -11.24
CA ALA A 43 11.48 -5.16 -12.36
C ALA A 43 12.64 -6.14 -12.58
N ALA A 44 13.32 -6.61 -11.52
CA ALA A 44 14.32 -7.69 -11.58
C ALA A 44 13.70 -8.99 -12.10
N GLN A 45 12.43 -9.16 -11.78
CA GLN A 45 11.60 -10.24 -12.25
C GLN A 45 11.12 -10.03 -13.72
N GLY A 46 11.55 -8.99 -14.44
CA GLY A 46 11.10 -8.77 -15.82
C GLY A 46 9.57 -8.66 -15.96
N GLU A 47 8.89 -8.55 -14.82
CA GLU A 47 7.47 -8.49 -14.60
C GLU A 47 7.07 -7.01 -14.76
N LEU A 48 7.41 -6.44 -15.92
CA LEU A 48 7.38 -5.00 -16.20
C LEU A 48 5.98 -4.40 -16.05
N SER A 49 4.93 -5.14 -16.40
CA SER A 49 3.55 -4.69 -16.23
C SER A 49 3.17 -4.47 -14.76
N LEU A 50 3.67 -5.33 -13.87
CA LEU A 50 3.50 -5.18 -12.43
C LEU A 50 4.38 -4.05 -11.91
N ALA A 51 5.64 -4.01 -12.31
CA ALA A 51 6.53 -2.93 -11.90
C ALA A 51 5.93 -1.56 -12.29
N VAL A 52 5.34 -1.42 -13.48
CA VAL A 52 4.66 -0.19 -13.92
C VAL A 52 3.36 0.05 -13.13
N LEU A 53 2.55 -0.97 -12.88
CA LEU A 53 1.35 -0.84 -12.05
C LEU A 53 1.69 -0.37 -10.64
N LEU A 54 2.76 -0.92 -10.04
CA LEU A 54 3.30 -0.54 -8.75
C LEU A 54 3.87 0.88 -8.75
N ILE A 55 4.63 1.26 -9.80
CA ILE A 55 5.13 2.63 -9.96
C ILE A 55 3.98 3.63 -9.99
N ILE A 56 2.91 3.33 -10.71
CA ILE A 56 1.74 4.22 -10.80
C ILE A 56 0.98 4.24 -9.47
N GLY A 57 0.69 3.06 -8.89
CA GLY A 57 -0.08 2.94 -7.66
C GLY A 57 0.62 3.58 -6.45
N PHE A 58 1.88 3.20 -6.21
CA PHE A 58 2.69 3.78 -5.14
C PHE A 58 3.13 5.20 -5.47
N GLY A 59 3.38 5.54 -6.74
CA GLY A 59 3.66 6.93 -7.13
C GLY A 59 2.50 7.88 -6.83
N LEU A 60 1.26 7.45 -7.09
CA LEU A 60 0.06 8.22 -6.75
C LEU A 60 -0.15 8.31 -5.23
N HIS A 61 0.10 7.21 -4.51
CA HIS A 61 0.05 7.18 -3.05
C HIS A 61 1.06 8.15 -2.41
N ASN A 62 2.32 8.09 -2.85
CA ASN A 62 3.42 8.96 -2.40
C ASN A 62 3.16 10.43 -2.77
N ALA A 63 2.53 10.69 -3.92
CA ALA A 63 2.11 12.05 -4.27
C ALA A 63 1.07 12.60 -3.28
N THR A 64 0.16 11.76 -2.79
CA THR A 64 -0.84 12.18 -1.79
C THR A 64 -0.26 12.31 -0.38
N GLU A 65 0.71 11.48 0.02
CA GLU A 65 1.47 11.68 1.27
C GLU A 65 2.32 12.96 1.21
N GLY A 66 2.90 13.26 0.05
CA GLY A 66 3.68 14.47 -0.20
C GLY A 66 2.87 15.76 0.00
N PHE A 67 1.54 15.73 -0.18
CA PHE A 67 0.68 16.87 0.17
C PHE A 67 0.68 17.15 1.67
N GLY A 68 0.71 16.13 2.52
CA GLY A 68 0.83 16.31 3.97
C GLY A 68 2.16 16.93 4.39
N ILE A 69 3.24 16.63 3.65
CA ILE A 69 4.58 17.15 3.90
C ILE A 69 4.70 18.62 3.43
N VAL A 70 4.10 18.96 2.27
CA VAL A 70 4.23 20.29 1.66
C VAL A 70 3.14 21.27 2.11
N ALA A 71 1.99 20.79 2.62
CA ALA A 71 0.88 21.64 3.05
C ALA A 71 1.27 22.74 4.08
N PRO A 72 2.14 22.49 5.09
CA PRO A 72 2.58 23.54 6.01
C PRO A 72 3.33 24.67 5.30
N LEU A 73 4.15 24.35 4.29
CA LEU A 73 4.93 25.32 3.51
C LEU A 73 4.03 26.22 2.65
N ALA A 74 2.85 25.75 2.26
CA ALA A 74 1.86 26.54 1.53
C ALA A 74 1.02 27.45 2.44
N ALA A 75 0.98 27.16 3.75
CA ALA A 75 0.22 27.94 4.73
C ALA A 75 0.94 29.24 5.16
N GLU A 76 2.24 29.36 4.88
CA GLU A 76 3.06 30.53 5.23
C GLU A 76 2.83 31.76 4.32
N GLY A 77 1.96 31.67 3.32
CA GLY A 77 1.52 32.81 2.49
C GLY A 77 2.51 33.24 1.39
N GLU A 78 3.78 32.85 1.49
CA GLU A 78 4.80 33.02 0.45
C GLU A 78 4.81 31.82 -0.50
N ARG A 79 5.05 32.03 -1.81
CA ARG A 79 5.18 30.90 -2.74
C ARG A 79 6.49 30.15 -2.50
N PRO A 80 6.48 28.85 -2.16
CA PRO A 80 7.70 28.11 -1.92
C PRO A 80 8.53 28.01 -3.20
N SER A 81 9.83 28.25 -3.06
CA SER A 81 10.77 28.15 -4.19
C SER A 81 11.01 26.70 -4.58
N TRP A 82 11.37 26.42 -5.84
CA TRP A 82 11.64 25.06 -6.33
C TRP A 82 12.64 24.26 -5.46
N PRO A 83 13.76 24.84 -4.98
CA PRO A 83 14.64 24.16 -4.03
C PRO A 83 13.97 23.80 -2.70
N THR A 84 13.08 24.66 -2.21
CA THR A 84 12.31 24.44 -0.97
C THR A 84 11.31 23.29 -1.11
N LEU A 85 10.82 23.04 -2.33
CA LEU A 85 9.94 21.91 -2.64
C LEU A 85 10.70 20.60 -2.92
N LEU A 86 11.92 20.71 -3.44
CA LEU A 86 12.74 19.55 -3.78
C LEU A 86 13.08 18.69 -2.57
N TRP A 87 13.40 19.33 -1.44
CA TRP A 87 13.81 18.65 -0.22
C TRP A 87 12.71 17.78 0.42
N PRO A 88 11.51 18.32 0.71
CA PRO A 88 10.38 17.50 1.14
C PRO A 88 9.95 16.47 0.09
N GLY A 89 10.06 16.79 -1.21
CA GLY A 89 9.80 15.82 -2.28
C GLY A 89 10.76 14.64 -2.27
N LEU A 90 12.05 14.87 -1.97
CA LEU A 90 13.03 13.80 -1.80
C LEU A 90 12.80 12.98 -0.53
N ILE A 91 12.28 13.58 0.54
CA ILE A 91 11.94 12.86 1.78
C ILE A 91 10.73 11.94 1.56
N GLY A 92 9.75 12.35 0.75
CA GLY A 92 8.54 11.58 0.45
C GLY A 92 8.66 10.56 -0.69
N CYS A 93 9.74 10.61 -1.50
CA CYS A 93 9.91 9.70 -2.65
C CYS A 93 11.29 9.02 -2.70
N GLY A 94 12.31 9.59 -2.06
CA GLY A 94 13.68 9.08 -2.06
C GLY A 94 13.82 7.64 -1.52
N PRO A 95 13.12 7.26 -0.44
CA PRO A 95 13.18 5.89 0.07
C PRO A 95 12.57 4.86 -0.90
N THR A 96 11.48 5.20 -1.59
CA THR A 96 10.87 4.36 -2.65
C THR A 96 11.81 4.18 -3.84
N PHE A 97 12.51 5.24 -4.24
CA PHE A 97 13.53 5.17 -5.27
C PHE A 97 14.71 4.25 -4.86
N LEU A 98 15.23 4.43 -3.65
CA LEU A 98 16.29 3.58 -3.11
C LEU A 98 15.86 2.11 -2.99
N GLY A 99 14.65 1.86 -2.48
CA GLY A 99 14.06 0.53 -2.41
C GLY A 99 13.95 -0.13 -3.79
N THR A 100 13.61 0.65 -4.82
CA THR A 100 13.52 0.16 -6.21
C THR A 100 14.88 -0.28 -6.75
N LEU A 101 15.93 0.53 -6.53
CA LEU A 101 17.29 0.18 -6.94
C LEU A 101 17.78 -1.09 -6.23
N ILE A 102 17.53 -1.20 -4.92
CA ILE A 102 17.90 -2.37 -4.12
C ILE A 102 17.12 -3.60 -4.59
N GLY A 103 15.80 -3.49 -4.74
CA GLY A 103 14.94 -4.58 -5.22
C GLY A 103 15.33 -5.08 -6.61
N GLN A 104 15.83 -4.19 -7.48
CA GLN A 104 16.31 -4.58 -8.81
C GLN A 104 17.55 -5.48 -8.78
N HIS A 105 18.39 -5.37 -7.75
CA HIS A 105 19.63 -6.13 -7.63
C HIS A 105 19.45 -7.48 -6.90
N LEU A 106 18.25 -7.76 -6.38
CA LEU A 106 17.90 -9.00 -5.70
C LEU A 106 17.36 -10.05 -6.69
N GLU A 107 18.18 -10.52 -7.65
CA GLU A 107 17.78 -11.57 -8.61
C GLU A 107 18.04 -13.00 -8.10
N ARG A 108 16.99 -13.87 -8.07
CA ARG A 108 17.06 -15.33 -8.39
C ARG A 108 15.68 -15.91 -8.85
N HIS A 109 15.66 -16.56 -10.03
CA HIS A 109 14.62 -17.43 -10.66
C HIS A 109 13.42 -16.83 -11.47
N PRO A 110 13.06 -17.41 -12.64
CA PRO A 110 12.08 -16.85 -13.60
C PRO A 110 10.61 -17.31 -13.46
N VAL A 111 10.30 -18.41 -12.79
CA VAL A 111 8.92 -18.95 -12.68
C VAL A 111 8.14 -18.30 -11.54
N ASP A 112 8.85 -17.98 -10.44
CA ASP A 112 8.30 -17.34 -9.23
C ASP A 112 7.78 -15.91 -9.49
N ARG A 113 8.14 -15.36 -10.65
CA ARG A 113 7.85 -14.02 -11.16
C ARG A 113 6.46 -13.85 -11.73
N LEU A 114 6.08 -14.71 -12.68
CA LEU A 114 4.75 -14.72 -13.27
C LEU A 114 3.68 -15.00 -12.20
N LEU A 115 4.05 -15.80 -11.21
CA LEU A 115 3.23 -16.06 -10.02
C LEU A 115 3.10 -14.81 -9.14
N GLY A 116 4.20 -14.07 -8.92
CA GLY A 116 4.17 -12.77 -8.22
C GLY A 116 3.33 -11.71 -8.95
N LEU A 117 3.41 -11.65 -10.28
CA LEU A 117 2.59 -10.76 -11.12
C LEU A 117 1.11 -11.08 -11.04
N ALA A 118 0.77 -12.36 -11.20
CA ALA A 118 -0.60 -12.83 -11.12
C ALA A 118 -1.18 -12.59 -9.71
N ALA A 119 -0.41 -12.88 -8.66
CA ALA A 119 -0.80 -12.63 -7.27
C ALA A 119 -1.05 -11.14 -7.02
N HIS A 120 -0.21 -10.25 -7.56
CA HIS A 120 -0.41 -8.82 -7.40
C HIS A 120 -1.61 -8.30 -8.19
N SER A 121 -1.84 -8.76 -9.42
CA SER A 121 -3.02 -8.37 -10.21
C SER A 121 -4.32 -8.72 -9.47
N ILE A 122 -4.36 -9.89 -8.84
CA ILE A 122 -5.50 -10.31 -8.01
C ILE A 122 -5.61 -9.44 -6.76
N LEU A 123 -4.49 -9.16 -6.07
CA LEU A 123 -4.48 -8.32 -4.88
C LEU A 123 -4.98 -6.89 -5.17
N TYR A 124 -4.57 -6.28 -6.28
CA TYR A 124 -5.03 -4.96 -6.71
C TYR A 124 -6.54 -4.93 -6.93
N VAL A 125 -7.08 -5.93 -7.65
CA VAL A 125 -8.53 -6.06 -7.88
C VAL A 125 -9.29 -6.21 -6.56
N VAL A 126 -8.77 -6.99 -5.61
CA VAL A 126 -9.39 -7.16 -4.28
C VAL A 126 -9.39 -5.83 -3.51
N ILE A 127 -8.29 -5.09 -3.51
CA ILE A 127 -8.20 -3.79 -2.83
C ILE A 127 -9.23 -2.81 -3.39
N GLU A 128 -9.39 -2.76 -4.72
CA GLU A 128 -10.33 -1.85 -5.37
C GLU A 128 -11.79 -2.24 -5.08
N LEU A 129 -12.10 -3.54 -5.11
CA LEU A 129 -13.42 -4.05 -4.72
C LEU A 129 -13.74 -3.77 -3.25
N LEU A 130 -12.75 -3.88 -2.36
CA LEU A 130 -12.91 -3.52 -0.95
C LEU A 130 -13.08 -2.02 -0.76
N ALA A 131 -12.37 -1.18 -1.52
CA ALA A 131 -12.55 0.26 -1.50
C ALA A 131 -13.97 0.64 -1.95
N VAL A 132 -14.49 0.01 -3.01
CA VAL A 132 -15.88 0.18 -3.46
C VAL A 132 -16.87 -0.31 -2.40
N ALA A 133 -16.67 -1.50 -1.82
CA ALA A 133 -17.56 -2.07 -0.80
C ALA A 133 -17.60 -1.25 0.50
N ARG A 134 -16.48 -0.62 0.89
CA ARG A 134 -16.45 0.30 2.05
C ARG A 134 -17.22 1.59 1.77
N ARG A 135 -17.23 2.08 0.53
CA ARG A 135 -17.97 3.29 0.12
C ARG A 135 -19.48 3.08 0.05
N THR A 136 -19.94 1.85 -0.16
CA THR A 136 -21.39 1.53 -0.23
C THR A 136 -22.04 1.26 1.13
N GLY A 137 -21.32 1.44 2.25
CA GLY A 137 -21.88 1.30 3.60
C GLY A 137 -22.04 -0.14 4.09
N LEU A 138 -21.56 -1.14 3.33
CA LEU A 138 -21.71 -2.57 3.64
C LEU A 138 -20.69 -3.11 4.66
N LYS A 139 -20.17 -2.25 5.54
CA LYS A 139 -19.04 -2.55 6.44
C LYS A 139 -19.23 -3.88 7.20
N THR A 140 -20.40 -4.11 7.82
CA THR A 140 -20.68 -5.33 8.59
C THR A 140 -20.72 -6.60 7.73
N LEU A 141 -21.18 -6.50 6.48
CA LEU A 141 -21.20 -7.62 5.53
C LEU A 141 -19.78 -7.90 5.01
N THR A 142 -19.06 -6.86 4.59
CA THR A 142 -17.67 -6.99 4.13
C THR A 142 -16.77 -7.60 5.21
N THR A 143 -16.90 -7.17 6.47
CA THR A 143 -16.13 -7.72 7.61
C THR A 143 -16.44 -9.20 7.88
N ARG A 144 -17.66 -9.68 7.60
CA ARG A 144 -18.03 -11.10 7.79
C ARG A 144 -17.70 -11.96 6.57
N CYS A 145 -17.82 -11.40 5.37
CA CYS A 145 -17.60 -12.13 4.11
C CYS A 145 -16.12 -12.31 3.77
N ILE A 146 -15.23 -11.38 4.14
CA ILE A 146 -13.77 -11.55 3.92
C ILE A 146 -13.20 -12.78 4.64
N PRO A 147 -13.36 -12.96 5.97
CA PRO A 147 -12.81 -14.13 6.66
C PRO A 147 -13.49 -15.43 6.20
N LEU A 148 -14.78 -15.37 5.86
CA LEU A 148 -15.50 -16.52 5.30
C LEU A 148 -14.95 -16.92 3.92
N GLY A 149 -14.71 -15.96 3.03
CA GLY A 149 -14.11 -16.20 1.72
C GLY A 149 -12.69 -16.75 1.82
N LEU A 150 -11.90 -16.25 2.78
CA LEU A 150 -10.56 -16.76 3.07
C LEU A 150 -10.61 -18.22 3.55
N LEU A 151 -11.49 -18.54 4.51
CA LEU A 151 -11.69 -19.90 5.00
C LEU A 151 -12.13 -20.86 3.88
N LEU A 152 -13.01 -20.42 2.99
CA LEU A 152 -13.44 -21.20 1.82
C LEU A 152 -12.29 -21.42 0.84
N GLY A 153 -11.44 -20.43 0.60
CA GLY A 153 -10.24 -20.58 -0.23
C GLY A 153 -9.31 -21.67 0.31
N PHE A 154 -8.97 -21.61 1.60
CA PHE A 154 -8.16 -22.64 2.26
C PHE A 154 -8.82 -24.02 2.29
N ALA A 155 -10.14 -24.09 2.52
CA ALA A 155 -10.86 -25.35 2.49
C ALA A 155 -10.82 -25.98 1.09
N THR A 156 -10.92 -25.17 0.04
CA THR A 156 -10.84 -25.62 -1.35
C THR A 156 -9.45 -26.14 -1.69
N ASP A 157 -8.40 -25.42 -1.28
CA ASP A 157 -7.00 -25.84 -1.41
C ASP A 157 -6.72 -27.16 -0.68
N ALA A 158 -7.23 -27.32 0.55
CA ALA A 158 -7.11 -28.55 1.33
C ALA A 158 -7.78 -29.76 0.64
N VAL A 159 -8.93 -29.55 -0.01
CA VAL A 159 -9.62 -30.59 -0.79
C VAL A 159 -8.82 -30.97 -2.04
N VAL A 160 -8.28 -29.99 -2.76
CA VAL A 160 -7.45 -30.24 -3.96
C VAL A 160 -6.17 -30.99 -3.59
N THR A 161 -5.53 -30.61 -2.49
CA THR A 161 -4.34 -31.29 -1.95
C THR A 161 -4.65 -32.72 -1.52
N ALA A 162 -5.76 -32.94 -0.79
CA ALA A 162 -6.19 -34.28 -0.38
C ALA A 162 -6.56 -35.19 -1.58
N ALA A 163 -6.93 -34.60 -2.71
CA ALA A 163 -7.22 -35.29 -3.97
C ALA A 163 -5.95 -35.64 -4.79
N GLY A 164 -4.76 -35.23 -4.36
CA GLY A 164 -3.48 -35.66 -4.93
C GLY A 164 -2.84 -34.70 -5.96
N ALA A 165 -3.10 -33.40 -5.85
CA ALA A 165 -2.35 -32.36 -6.56
C ALA A 165 -0.89 -32.24 -6.10
#